data_AF-A0A495KNQ3-F1
#
_entry.id   AF-A0A495KNQ3-F1
#
_cell.length_a   1.000
_cell.length_b   1.000
_cell.length_c   1.000
_cell.angle_alpha   90.00
_cell.angle_beta   90.00
_cell.angle_gamma   90.00
#
_symmetry.space_group_name_H-M   'P 1'
#
loop_
_entity.id
_entity.type
_entity.pdbx_description
1 polymer ?
#
loop_
_entity_poly.entity_id
_entity_poly.type
_entity_poly.pdbx_seq_one_letter_code
_entity_poly.pdbx_strand_id
1 'polypeptide(L)' 'MKNSEKWLTSTETKSLLKISDCKLMHLRIKGKIEFKKEGKSFYYLVSK' A
#
# COMPACT_ATOMS: atom_id res chain seq x y z
N MET A 1 -7.49 -7.78 20.15
CA MET A 1 -6.25 -7.44 19.40
C MET A 1 -6.68 -6.66 18.17
N LYS A 2 -6.32 -5.37 18.06
CA LYS A 2 -6.81 -4.48 16.99
C LYS A 2 -5.93 -4.63 15.75
N ASN A 3 -6.38 -5.41 14.76
CA ASN A 3 -5.88 -5.28 13.39
C ASN A 3 -6.46 -3.98 12.82
N SER A 4 -5.86 -2.84 13.21
CA SER A 4 -6.17 -1.57 12.58
C SER A 4 -5.52 -1.56 11.21
N GLU A 5 -6.28 -1.94 10.19
CA GLU A 5 -5.88 -1.79 8.80
C GLU A 5 -5.53 -0.32 8.58
N LYS A 6 -4.23 -0.04 8.40
CA LYS A 6 -3.73 1.32 8.30
C LYS A 6 -3.49 1.63 6.84
N TRP A 7 -4.04 2.76 6.40
CA TRP A 7 -3.70 3.35 5.13
C TRP A 7 -2.29 3.93 5.20
N LEU A 8 -1.38 3.31 4.45
CA LEU A 8 0.04 3.66 4.42
C LEU A 8 0.38 4.36 3.10
N THR A 9 1.32 5.29 3.13
CA THR A 9 1.82 5.92 1.89
C THR A 9 2.61 4.92 1.03
N SER A 10 2.88 5.24 -0.24
CA SER A 10 3.76 4.44 -1.10
C SER A 10 5.11 4.14 -0.43
N THR A 11 5.67 5.09 0.31
CA THR A 11 6.97 4.93 1.00
C THR A 11 6.85 3.95 2.15
N GLU A 12 5.85 4.12 3.03
CA GLU A 12 5.64 3.22 4.17
C GLU A 12 5.29 1.80 3.72
N THR A 13 4.44 1.68 2.71
CA THR A 13 4.02 0.39 2.13
C THR A 13 5.23 -0.38 1.59
N LYS A 14 6.13 0.30 0.86
CA LYS A 14 7.36 -0.31 0.37
C LYS A 14 8.26 -0.78 1.51
N SER A 15 8.44 0.05 2.53
CA SER A 15 9.26 -0.30 3.70
C SER A 15 8.68 -1.47 4.50
N LEU A 16 7.35 -1.52 4.66
CA LEU A 16 6.66 -2.53 5.43
C LEU A 16 6.60 -3.88 4.70
N LEU A 17 6.28 -3.86 3.41
CA LEU A 17 6.24 -5.05 2.56
C LEU A 17 7.63 -5.47 2.05
N LYS A 18 8.66 -4.64 2.28
CA LYS A 18 10.02 -4.80 1.75
C LYS A 18 10.03 -5.04 0.23
N ILE A 19 9.27 -4.23 -0.50
CA ILE A 19 9.13 -4.31 -1.96
C ILE A 19 9.66 -3.06 -2.66
N SER A 20 10.10 -3.22 -3.90
CA SER A 20 10.48 -2.11 -4.78
C SER A 20 9.24 -1.39 -5.35
N ASP A 21 9.43 -0.17 -5.84
CA ASP A 21 8.42 0.63 -6.57
C ASP A 21 7.77 -0.13 -7.74
N CYS A 22 8.56 -0.80 -8.59
CA CYS A 22 8.07 -1.65 -9.67
C CYS A 22 7.13 -2.75 -9.16
N LYS A 23 7.48 -3.39 -8.04
CA LYS A 23 6.65 -4.44 -7.43
C LYS A 23 5.35 -3.88 -6.86
N LEU A 24 5.40 -2.71 -6.20
CA LEU A 24 4.21 -2.01 -5.70
C LEU A 24 3.26 -1.64 -6.85
N MET A 25 3.80 -1.12 -7.96
CA MET A 25 3.03 -0.86 -9.17
C MET A 25 2.40 -2.14 -9.74
N HIS A 26 3.14 -3.25 -9.80
CA HIS A 26 2.59 -4.53 -10.23
C HIS A 26 1.46 -5.01 -9.32
N LEU A 27 1.59 -4.88 -8.00
CA LEU A 27 0.53 -5.25 -7.07
C LEU A 27 -0.72 -4.39 -7.29
N ARG A 28 -0.54 -3.08 -7.51
CA ARG A 28 -1.61 -2.14 -7.82
C ARG A 28 -2.33 -2.51 -9.13
N ILE A 29 -1.58 -2.78 -10.20
CA ILE A 29 -2.15 -3.15 -11.51
C ILE A 29 -2.84 -4.51 -11.46
N LYS A 30 -2.26 -5.47 -10.72
CA LYS A 30 -2.84 -6.81 -10.54
C LYS A 30 -4.04 -6.83 -9.58
N GLY A 31 -4.42 -5.71 -8.96
CA GLY A 31 -5.47 -5.66 -7.95
C GLY A 31 -5.16 -6.47 -6.69
N LYS A 32 -3.88 -6.74 -6.41
CA LYS A 32 -3.42 -7.50 -5.24
C LYS A 32 -3.23 -6.65 -3.99
N ILE A 33 -3.34 -5.34 -4.11
CA ILE A 33 -3.24 -4.41 -2.99
C ILE A 33 -4.37 -3.40 -3.11
N GLU A 34 -5.09 -3.19 -2.02
CA GLU A 34 -6.07 -2.12 -1.95
C GLU A 34 -5.36 -0.79 -1.85
N PHE A 35 -5.78 0.16 -2.69
CA PHE A 35 -5.24 1.50 -2.70
C PHE A 35 -6.38 2.50 -2.78
N LYS A 36 -6.21 3.65 -2.11
CA LYS A 36 -7.06 4.81 -2.26
C LYS A 36 -6.23 6.01 -2.67
N LYS A 37 -6.83 6.89 -3.45
CA LYS A 37 -6.24 8.17 -3.81
C LYS A 37 -6.91 9.25 -2.98
N GLU A 38 -6.14 9.98 -2.18
CA GLU A 38 -6.61 11.09 -1.36
C GLU A 38 -5.90 12.36 -1.83
N GLY A 39 -6.62 13.20 -2.57
CA GLY A 39 -6.06 14.37 -3.24
C GLY A 39 -5.00 14.01 -4.29
N LYS A 40 -3.75 14.41 -4.06
CA LYS A 40 -2.59 14.10 -4.91
C LYS A 40 -1.81 12.86 -4.46
N SER A 41 -2.14 12.30 -3.31
CA SER A 41 -1.40 11.20 -2.68
C SER A 41 -2.11 9.87 -2.86
N PHE A 42 -1.32 8.80 -2.98
CA PHE A 42 -1.82 7.42 -2.98
C PHE A 42 -1.52 6.78 -1.63
N TYR A 43 -2.51 6.10 -1.09
CA TYR A 43 -2.43 5.31 0.13
C TYR A 43 -2.80 3.87 -0.18
N TYR A 44 -2.20 2.94 0.55
CA TYR A 44 -2.38 1.51 0.37
C TYR A 44 -2.80 0.91 1.69
N LEU A 45 -3.79 0.03 1.64
CA LEU A 45 -4.21 -0.73 2.81
C LEU A 45 -3.27 -1.93 2.93
N VAL A 46 -2.58 -2.02 4.06
CA VAL A 46 -1.77 -3.19 4.37
C VAL A 46 -2.29 -3.76 5.68
N SER A 47 -2.90 -4.94 5.60
CA SER A 47 -3.26 -5.72 6.79
C SER A 47 -2.03 -6.52 7.23
N LYS A 48 -1.73 -6.50 8.53
CA LYS A 48 -0.60 -7.19 9.14
C LYS A 48 -1.00 -8.57 9.65
#